data_AF-A0A9P9QS20-F1
#
_entry.id   AF-A0A9P9QS20-F1
#
_cell.length_a   1.000
_cell.length_b   1.000
_cell.length_c   1.000
_cell.angle_alpha   90.00
_cell.angle_beta   90.00
_cell.angle_gamma   90.00
#
_symmetry.space_group_name_H-M   'P 1'
#
loop_
_entity.id
_entity.type
_entity.pdbx_description
1 polymer ?
#
loop_
_entity_poly.entity_id
_entity_poly.type
_entity_poly.pdbx_seq_one_letter_code
_entity_poly.pdbx_strand_id
1 'polypeptide(L)'
;MWHFSEPATSLAITLHDRIIRREPTARNGYEVKHLGDGFFLIFSCPVSTLQFCLSAQRALQYTIGPPEIMAYRAHLDVQNKADPRLTYRGLMVRMVIHYERLNSEDLNPGNAR
;
A
#
# COMPACT_ATOMS: atom_id res chain seq x y z
N MET A 1 11.70 -7.99 -9.39
CA MET A 1 12.21 -7.26 -8.21
C MET A 1 12.64 -8.23 -7.12
N TRP A 2 11.82 -9.22 -6.75
CA TRP A 2 12.15 -10.29 -5.79
C TRP A 2 13.47 -11.04 -6.03
N HIS A 3 13.92 -11.18 -7.29
CA HIS A 3 15.17 -11.87 -7.63
C HIS A 3 16.43 -10.98 -7.63
N PHE A 4 16.30 -9.67 -7.37
CA PHE A 4 17.42 -8.72 -7.51
C PHE A 4 18.14 -8.42 -6.19
N SER A 5 17.41 -8.42 -5.07
CA SER A 5 17.96 -8.31 -3.72
C SER A 5 16.87 -8.69 -2.73
N GLU A 6 16.98 -9.89 -2.17
CA GLU A 6 16.07 -10.40 -1.14
C GLU A 6 16.07 -9.48 0.10
N PRO A 7 17.23 -8.99 0.62
CA PRO A 7 17.24 -8.07 1.76
C PRO A 7 16.55 -6.72 1.49
N ALA A 8 16.78 -6.13 0.31
CA ALA A 8 16.13 -4.87 -0.04
C ALA A 8 14.62 -5.05 -0.19
N THR A 9 14.19 -6.17 -0.77
CA THR A 9 12.76 -6.46 -0.94
C THR A 9 12.07 -6.64 0.42
N SER A 10 12.67 -7.39 1.34
CA SER A 10 12.13 -7.56 2.71
C SER A 10 12.04 -6.23 3.48
N LEU A 11 13.04 -5.36 3.32
CA LEU A 11 13.01 -4.04 3.96
C LEU A 11 11.90 -3.15 3.38
N ALA A 12 11.73 -3.15 2.05
CA ALA A 12 10.64 -2.42 1.42
C ALA A 12 9.26 -2.90 1.89
N ILE A 13 9.06 -4.22 2.02
CA ILE A 13 7.80 -4.80 2.54
C ILE A 13 7.58 -4.39 3.99
N THR A 14 8.63 -4.42 4.82
CA THR A 14 8.52 -4.00 6.22
C THR A 14 8.09 -2.52 6.34
N LEU A 15 8.67 -1.65 5.50
CA LEU A 15 8.30 -0.23 5.45
C LEU A 15 6.87 -0.04 4.94
N HIS A 16 6.50 -0.74 3.87
CA HIS A 16 5.16 -0.78 3.32
C HIS A 16 4.12 -1.14 4.39
N ASP A 17 4.30 -2.27 5.05
CA ASP A 17 3.42 -2.80 6.08
C ASP A 17 3.25 -1.83 7.24
N ARG A 18 4.36 -1.22 7.68
CA ARG A 18 4.33 -0.21 8.73
C ARG A 18 3.48 0.99 8.34
N ILE A 19 3.57 1.47 7.09
CA ILE A 19 2.80 2.62 6.61
C ILE A 19 1.32 2.26 6.50
N ILE A 20 1.01 1.10 5.93
CA ILE A 20 -0.37 0.64 5.72
C ILE A 20 -1.08 0.39 7.05
N ARG A 21 -0.40 -0.18 8.05
CA ARG A 21 -0.98 -0.48 9.38
C ARG A 21 -1.11 0.74 10.30
N ARG A 22 -0.46 1.87 10.00
CA ARG A 22 -0.39 3.02 10.91
C ARG A 22 -1.73 3.71 11.16
N GLU A 23 -2.56 3.77 10.14
CA GLU A 23 -3.66 4.73 10.01
C GLU A 23 -5.09 4.17 9.81
N PRO A 24 -5.35 2.85 9.59
CA PRO A 24 -6.71 2.34 9.42
C PRO A 24 -7.60 2.55 10.65
N THR A 25 -7.11 2.21 11.85
CA THR A 25 -7.88 2.30 13.10
C THR A 25 -8.30 3.72 13.42
N ALA A 26 -7.43 4.70 13.17
CA ALA A 26 -7.72 6.12 13.35
C ALA A 26 -8.84 6.64 12.40
N ARG A 27 -9.17 5.89 11.34
CA ARG A 27 -10.23 6.21 10.36
C ARG A 27 -11.43 5.27 10.45
N ASN A 28 -11.63 4.61 11.60
CA ASN A 28 -12.70 3.61 11.79
C ASN A 28 -12.65 2.50 10.72
N GLY A 29 -11.44 2.03 10.43
CA GLY A 29 -11.21 0.83 9.63
C GLY A 29 -10.36 -0.19 10.36
N TYR A 30 -10.36 -1.41 9.86
CA TYR A 30 -9.61 -2.52 10.44
C TYR A 30 -9.10 -3.46 9.36
N GLU A 31 -8.01 -4.16 9.69
CA GLU A 31 -7.42 -5.21 8.85
C GLU A 31 -8.21 -6.50 9.02
N VAL A 32 -8.75 -7.01 7.91
CA VAL A 32 -9.46 -8.30 7.87
C VAL A 32 -8.47 -9.42 7.66
N LYS A 33 -7.61 -9.28 6.64
CA LYS A 33 -6.58 -10.25 6.30
C LYS A 33 -5.39 -9.61 5.58
N HIS A 34 -4.27 -10.29 5.68
CA HIS A 34 -3.02 -9.97 5.01
C HIS A 34 -2.57 -11.18 4.18
N LEU A 35 -2.27 -10.97 2.91
CA LEU A 35 -1.87 -12.03 1.97
C LEU A 35 -0.63 -11.59 1.19
N GLY A 36 0.54 -12.10 1.58
CA GLY A 36 1.81 -11.69 0.98
C GLY A 36 2.15 -10.24 1.31
N ASP A 37 2.12 -9.36 0.31
CA ASP A 37 2.25 -7.90 0.41
C ASP A 37 0.90 -7.17 0.26
N GLY A 38 -0.21 -7.91 0.20
CA GLY A 38 -1.56 -7.39 0.03
C GLY A 38 -2.33 -7.26 1.34
N PHE A 39 -3.05 -6.16 1.49
CA PHE A 39 -3.93 -5.90 2.63
C PHE A 39 -5.40 -5.89 2.19
N PHE A 40 -6.25 -6.56 2.97
CA PHE A 40 -7.70 -6.42 2.87
C PHE A 40 -8.22 -5.69 4.10
N LEU A 41 -8.74 -4.49 3.88
CA LEU A 41 -9.18 -3.57 4.93
C LEU A 41 -10.66 -3.24 4.73
N ILE A 42 -11.41 -3.16 5.83
CA ILE A 42 -12.80 -2.69 5.84
C ILE A 42 -12.88 -1.39 6.63
N PHE A 43 -13.69 -0.44 6.14
CA PHE A 43 -13.95 0.85 6.78
C PHE A 43 -15.44 1.05 6.98
N SER A 44 -15.79 1.79 8.03
CA SER A 44 -17.18 2.11 8.38
C SER A 44 -17.92 2.97 7.35
N CYS A 45 -17.22 3.71 6.49
CA CYS A 45 -17.83 4.50 5.41
C CYS A 45 -16.85 4.78 4.26
N PRO A 46 -17.34 5.12 3.05
CA PRO A 46 -16.50 5.39 1.88
C PRO A 46 -15.50 6.54 2.08
N VAL A 47 -15.90 7.56 2.84
CA VAL A 47 -15.06 8.74 3.09
C VAL A 47 -13.81 8.35 3.87
N SER A 48 -13.97 7.51 4.90
CA SER A 48 -12.85 6.96 5.66
C SER A 48 -11.88 6.15 4.78
N THR A 49 -12.41 5.31 3.88
CA THR A 49 -11.59 4.54 2.92
C THR A 49 -10.76 5.47 2.03
N LEU A 50 -11.39 6.51 1.46
CA LEU A 50 -10.70 7.46 0.58
C LEU A 50 -9.63 8.25 1.35
N GLN A 51 -9.94 8.71 2.56
CA GLN A 51 -8.98 9.38 3.43
C GLN A 51 -7.79 8.49 3.77
N PHE A 52 -8.05 7.19 4.00
CA PHE A 52 -7.00 6.21 4.23
C PHE A 52 -6.12 6.06 2.97
N CYS A 53 -6.71 5.78 1.81
CA CYS A 53 -5.98 5.57 0.57
C CYS A 53 -5.11 6.78 0.21
N LEU A 54 -5.67 8.00 0.28
CA LEU A 54 -4.92 9.24 -0.01
C LEU A 54 -3.78 9.46 0.99
N SER A 55 -4.03 9.23 2.28
CA SER A 55 -3.01 9.37 3.33
C SER A 55 -1.87 8.35 3.16
N ALA A 56 -2.21 7.09 2.89
CA ALA A 56 -1.25 6.02 2.67
C ALA A 56 -0.44 6.28 1.40
N GLN A 57 -1.07 6.65 0.28
CA GLN A 57 -0.38 6.99 -0.97
C GLN A 57 0.62 8.14 -0.79
N ARG A 58 0.25 9.18 -0.03
CA ARG A 58 1.17 10.29 0.30
C ARG A 58 2.34 9.82 1.16
N ALA A 59 2.07 9.04 2.21
CA ALA A 59 3.14 8.51 3.06
C ALA A 59 4.11 7.65 2.26
N LEU A 60 3.59 6.75 1.42
CA LEU A 60 4.35 5.90 0.52
C LEU A 60 5.19 6.70 -0.48
N GLN A 61 4.65 7.77 -1.05
CA GLN A 61 5.35 8.64 -2.01
C GLN A 61 6.62 9.28 -1.45
N TYR A 62 6.59 9.67 -0.18
CA TYR A 62 7.72 10.32 0.50
C TYR A 62 8.55 9.35 1.35
N THR A 63 8.26 8.05 1.27
CA THR A 63 9.02 7.05 2.02
C THR A 63 10.39 6.84 1.39
N ILE A 64 11.43 6.92 2.21
CA ILE A 64 12.79 6.56 1.82
C ILE A 64 12.86 5.03 1.77
N GLY A 65 12.69 4.48 0.56
CA GLY A 65 12.84 3.05 0.33
C GLY A 65 14.32 2.61 0.27
N PRO A 66 14.58 1.30 0.18
CA PRO A 66 15.93 0.76 0.02
C PRO A 66 16.62 1.32 -1.23
N PRO A 67 17.90 1.74 -1.16
CA PRO A 67 18.59 2.40 -2.26
C PRO A 67 18.54 1.63 -3.58
N GLU A 68 18.63 0.30 -3.54
CA GLU A 68 18.61 -0.57 -4.70
C GLU A 68 17.26 -0.51 -5.44
N ILE A 69 16.17 -0.49 -4.68
CA ILE A 69 14.80 -0.39 -5.21
C ILE A 69 14.56 1.01 -5.76
N MET A 70 15.03 2.04 -5.07
CA MET A 70 14.91 3.44 -5.53
C MET A 70 15.73 3.68 -6.81
N ALA A 71 16.95 3.15 -6.88
CA ALA A 71 17.81 3.26 -8.06
C ALA A 71 17.21 2.54 -9.27
N TYR A 72 16.70 1.30 -9.08
CA TYR A 72 15.99 0.57 -10.12
C TYR A 72 14.78 1.36 -10.63
N ARG A 73 14.02 1.99 -9.71
CA ARG A 73 12.86 2.78 -10.11
C ARG A 73 13.24 4.04 -10.89
N ALA A 74 14.25 4.78 -10.43
CA ALA A 74 14.74 5.95 -11.14
C ALA A 74 15.18 5.60 -12.57
N HIS A 75 15.79 4.44 -12.77
CA HIS A 75 16.13 3.94 -14.11
C HIS A 75 14.89 3.71 -14.99
N LEU A 76 13.84 3.08 -14.45
CA LEU A 76 12.57 2.89 -15.16
C LEU A 76 11.88 4.20 -15.52
N ASP A 77 11.91 5.21 -14.65
CA ASP A 77 11.29 6.52 -14.93
C ASP A 77 11.98 7.21 -16.12
N VAL A 78 13.32 7.11 -16.20
CA VAL A 78 14.10 7.61 -17.35
C VAL A 78 13.75 6.85 -18.62
N GLN A 79 13.73 5.51 -18.58
CA GLN A 79 13.40 4.68 -19.74
C GLN A 79 12.00 4.96 -20.29
N ASN A 80 11.02 5.16 -19.41
CA ASN A 80 9.63 5.41 -19.78
C ASN A 80 9.34 6.88 -20.14
N LYS A 81 10.36 7.75 -20.17
CA LYS A 81 10.20 9.20 -20.39
C LYS A 81 9.14 9.80 -19.48
N ALA A 82 9.12 9.39 -18.22
CA ALA A 82 8.17 9.88 -17.23
C ALA A 82 8.31 11.40 -17.07
N ASP A 83 7.19 12.09 -16.81
CA ASP A 83 7.22 13.52 -16.50
C ASP A 83 8.07 13.74 -15.24
N PRO A 84 9.16 14.54 -15.29
CA PRO A 84 10.01 14.81 -14.14
C PRO A 84 9.24 15.42 -12.95
N ARG A 85 8.10 16.09 -13.18
CA ARG A 85 7.20 16.62 -12.15
C ARG A 85 6.41 15.53 -11.43
N LEU A 86 6.26 14.35 -12.05
CA LEU A 86 5.57 13.19 -11.54
C LEU A 86 6.54 12.11 -11.02
N THR A 87 7.82 12.45 -10.82
CA THR A 87 8.81 11.50 -10.30
C THR A 87 8.41 11.05 -8.90
N TYR A 88 7.95 9.80 -8.81
CA TYR A 88 7.52 9.17 -7.58
C TYR A 88 8.75 8.68 -6.83
N ARG A 89 8.92 9.09 -5.56
CA ARG A 89 10.20 8.93 -4.84
C ARG A 89 10.18 7.88 -3.74
N GLY A 90 9.15 7.05 -3.70
CA GLY A 90 9.00 6.02 -2.68
C GLY A 90 8.36 4.74 -3.20
N LEU A 91 7.72 3.99 -2.30
CA LEU A 91 7.14 2.68 -2.61
C LEU A 91 5.79 2.85 -3.32
N MET A 92 5.55 2.14 -4.41
CA MET A 92 4.26 2.23 -5.10
C MET A 92 3.38 1.05 -4.74
N VAL A 93 2.12 1.35 -4.41
CA VAL A 93 1.11 0.35 -4.07
C VAL A 93 -0.13 0.60 -4.90
N ARG A 94 -0.75 -0.48 -5.38
CA ARG A 94 -2.06 -0.42 -6.03
C ARG A 94 -3.15 -0.52 -4.96
N MET A 95 -4.10 0.39 -4.98
CA MET A 95 -5.24 0.39 -4.07
C MET A 95 -6.53 0.25 -4.89
N VAL A 96 -7.39 -0.67 -4.46
CA VAL A 96 -8.70 -0.91 -5.07
C VAL A 96 -9.75 -0.69 -3.99
N ILE A 97 -10.81 0.02 -4.34
CA ILE A 97 -11.93 0.32 -3.45
C ILE A 97 -13.19 -0.26 -4.05
N HIS A 98 -13.93 -1.00 -3.24
CA HIS A 98 -15.28 -1.45 -3.53
C HIS A 98 -16.21 -0.93 -2.42
N TYR A 99 -17.48 -0.66 -2.76
CA TYR A 99 -18.48 -0.23 -1.79
C TYR A 99 -19.71 -1.10 -1.92
N GLU A 100 -20.03 -1.81 -0.83
CA GLU A 100 -21.18 -2.70 -0.75
C GLU A 100 -21.76 -2.72 0.66
N ARG A 101 -22.96 -3.30 0.78
CA ARG A 101 -23.57 -3.58 2.08
C ARG A 101 -23.01 -4.89 2.60
N LEU A 102 -22.20 -4.82 3.66
CA LEU A 102 -21.64 -6.00 4.31
C LEU A 102 -22.72 -6.74 5.11
N ASN A 103 -22.77 -8.06 4.96
CA ASN A 103 -23.50 -8.93 5.87
C ASN A 103 -22.57 -9.33 7.03
N SER A 104 -23.13 -9.71 8.18
CA SER A 104 -22.33 -10.06 9.37
C SER A 104 -21.34 -11.20 9.14
N GLU A 105 -21.58 -12.04 8.13
CA GLU A 105 -20.70 -13.15 7.74
C GLU A 105 -19.40 -12.68 7.07
N ASP A 106 -19.43 -11.53 6.39
CA ASP A 106 -18.29 -10.95 5.65
C ASP A 106 -17.28 -10.27 6.58
N LEU A 107 -17.70 -9.96 7.81
CA LEU A 107 -16.86 -9.36 8.84
C LEU A 107 -16.02 -10.42 9.58
N ASN A 108 -16.30 -11.71 9.38
CA ASN A 108 -15.58 -12.79 10.04
C ASN A 108 -14.28 -13.09 9.28
N PRO A 109 -13.09 -12.91 9.91
CA PRO A 109 -11.81 -13.14 9.25
C PRO A 109 -11.62 -14.58 8.72
N GLY A 110 -12.41 -15.55 9.20
CA GLY A 110 -12.41 -16.92 8.66
C GLY A 110 -13.16 -17.11 7.33
N ASN A 111 -13.99 -16.16 6.91
CA ASN A 111 -14.89 -16.30 5.74
C ASN A 111 -14.44 -15.49 4.52
N ALA A 112 -13.54 -14.52 4.68
CA ALA A 112 -13.00 -13.75 3.57
C ALA A 112 -12.06 -14.64 2.74
N ARG A 113 -12.60 -15.34 1.73
CA ARG A 113 -11.83 -16.11 0.74
C ARG A 113 -10.87 -15.22 -0.04
#